data_AF-A0A9W9PVM2-F1
#
_entry.id   AF-A0A9W9PVM2-F1
#
_cell.length_a   1.000
_cell.length_b   1.000
_cell.length_c   1.000
_cell.angle_alpha   90.00
_cell.angle_beta   90.00
_cell.angle_gamma   90.00
#
_symmetry.space_group_name_H-M   'P 1'
#
loop_
_entity.id
_entity.type
_entity.pdbx_description
1 polymer ?
#
loop_
_entity_poly.entity_id
_entity_poly.type
_entity_poly.pdbx_seq_one_letter_code
_entity_poly.pdbx_strand_id
1 'polypeptide(L)'
;MISREQEEIVEILEEDKQGIKKLDRLVMDFEAKIEELGLPIWEFLEGYWYNYMVEHLSELDPYDEEHDQGTRGLGVILQEEHNPLDRVSLLIGAQIKEVELDVHGS
;
A
#
# COMPACT_ATOMS: atom_id res chain seq x y z
N MET A 1 0.69 37.20 8.46
CA MET A 1 -0.26 36.50 7.58
C MET A 1 0.58 35.53 6.78
N ILE A 2 0.36 34.24 6.96
CA ILE A 2 1.09 33.19 6.25
C ILE A 2 0.61 33.23 4.78
N SER A 3 1.50 33.03 3.80
CA SER A 3 1.06 32.97 2.40
C SER A 3 0.30 31.67 2.14
N ARG A 4 -0.56 31.65 1.11
CA ARG A 4 -1.25 30.44 0.67
C ARG A 4 -0.30 29.27 0.42
N GLU A 5 0.88 29.53 -0.15
CA GLU A 5 1.91 28.51 -0.38
C GLU A 5 2.43 27.92 0.93
N GLN A 6 2.58 28.74 1.97
CA GLN A 6 3.05 28.26 3.27
C GLN A 6 1.96 27.51 4.03
N GLU A 7 0.68 27.82 3.83
CA GLU A 7 -0.44 27.04 4.37
C GLU A 7 -0.49 25.65 3.71
N GLU A 8 -0.36 25.57 2.39
CA GLU A 8 -0.31 24.31 1.62
C GLU A 8 0.89 23.44 2.02
N ILE A 9 2.07 24.04 2.22
CA ILE A 9 3.25 23.30 2.72
C ILE A 9 2.98 22.69 4.11
N VAL A 10 2.30 23.43 4.99
CA VAL A 10 2.00 22.93 6.35
C VAL A 10 0.98 21.78 6.30
N GLU A 11 -0.03 21.88 5.44
CA GLU A 11 -1.01 20.83 5.21
C GLU A 11 -0.34 19.53 4.74
N ILE A 12 0.47 19.60 3.68
CA ILE A 12 1.24 18.46 3.15
C ILE A 12 2.12 17.83 4.23
N LEU A 13 2.84 18.65 5.02
CA LEU A 13 3.73 18.13 6.06
C LEU A 13 2.97 17.43 7.20
N GLU A 14 1.78 17.90 7.56
CA GLU A 14 0.97 17.24 8.57
C GLU A 14 0.36 15.95 8.02
N GLU A 15 -0.09 15.93 6.76
CA GLU A 15 -0.54 14.72 6.07
C GLU A 15 0.57 13.66 6.02
N ASP A 16 1.78 14.03 5.59
CA ASP A 16 2.96 13.16 5.54
C ASP A 16 3.26 12.55 6.91
N LYS A 17 3.24 13.38 7.97
CA LYS A 17 3.48 12.94 9.33
C LYS A 17 2.42 11.95 9.82
N GLN A 18 1.16 12.13 9.43
CA GLN A 18 0.10 11.16 9.74
C GLN A 18 0.30 9.86 8.94
N GLY A 19 0.71 9.96 7.67
CA GLY A 19 1.06 8.82 6.83
C GLY A 19 2.18 7.97 7.44
N ILE A 20 3.27 8.59 7.87
CA ILE A 20 4.40 7.92 8.52
C ILE A 20 3.95 7.17 9.78
N LYS A 21 3.15 7.81 10.65
CA LYS A 21 2.63 7.16 11.87
C LYS A 21 1.75 5.94 11.56
N LYS A 22 0.94 6.01 10.51
CA LYS A 22 0.12 4.88 10.07
C LYS A 22 1.00 3.72 9.59
N LEU A 23 2.04 4.02 8.83
CA LEU A 23 3.02 3.03 8.37
C LEU A 23 3.77 2.39 9.53
N ASP A 24 4.27 3.18 10.48
CA ASP A 24 4.98 2.66 11.67
C ASP A 24 4.11 1.67 12.44
N ARG A 25 2.83 2.02 12.65
CA ARG A 25 1.88 1.13 13.29
C ARG A 25 1.65 -0.16 12.50
N LEU A 26 1.52 -0.05 11.19
CA LEU A 26 1.34 -1.21 10.30
C LEU A 26 2.54 -2.17 10.38
N VAL A 27 3.77 -1.63 10.42
CA VAL A 27 4.99 -2.43 10.60
C VAL A 27 5.02 -3.09 11.97
N MET A 28 4.66 -2.38 13.04
CA MET A 28 4.57 -2.99 14.37
C MET A 28 3.55 -4.14 14.41
N ASP A 29 2.40 -3.97 13.77
CA ASP A 29 1.37 -5.01 13.68
C ASP A 29 1.86 -6.22 12.86
N PHE A 30 2.60 -5.99 11.77
CA PHE A 30 3.28 -7.02 11.00
C PHE A 30 4.24 -7.84 11.87
N GLU A 31 5.17 -7.16 12.56
CA GLU A 31 6.21 -7.78 13.39
C GLU A 31 5.58 -8.59 14.54
N ALA A 32 4.58 -8.03 15.20
CA ALA A 32 3.88 -8.74 16.27
C ALA A 32 3.16 -9.99 15.74
N LYS A 33 2.52 -9.91 14.57
CA LYS A 33 1.72 -11.01 14.02
C LYS A 33 2.57 -12.12 13.42
N ILE A 34 3.70 -11.80 12.80
CA ILE A 34 4.60 -12.83 12.29
C ILE A 34 5.22 -13.63 13.45
N GLU A 35 5.58 -12.97 14.54
CA GLU A 35 6.06 -13.64 15.76
C GLU A 35 4.96 -14.48 16.43
N GLU A 36 3.74 -13.94 16.54
CA GLU A 36 2.60 -14.63 17.14
C GLU A 36 2.22 -15.92 16.40
N LEU A 37 2.16 -15.87 15.06
CA LEU A 37 1.74 -17.00 14.25
C LEU A 37 2.84 -18.03 14.04
N GLY A 38 4.12 -17.62 14.08
CA GLY A 38 5.26 -18.52 13.94
C GLY A 38 5.28 -19.29 12.60
N LEU A 39 4.55 -18.80 11.60
CA LEU A 39 4.44 -19.40 10.28
C LEU A 39 5.71 -19.11 9.47
N PRO A 40 6.04 -19.97 8.48
CA PRO A 40 6.97 -19.59 7.43
C PRO A 40 6.55 -18.25 6.81
N ILE A 41 7.52 -17.38 6.51
CA ILE A 41 7.28 -16.04 5.97
C ILE A 41 6.34 -16.05 4.75
N TRP A 42 6.44 -17.06 3.89
CA TRP A 42 5.60 -17.19 2.70
C TRP A 42 4.13 -17.45 3.03
N GLU A 43 3.86 -18.37 3.95
CA GLU A 43 2.49 -18.69 4.41
C GLU A 43 1.87 -17.50 5.16
N PHE A 44 2.68 -16.78 5.93
CA PHE A 44 2.25 -15.56 6.61
C PHE A 44 1.85 -14.47 5.60
N LEU A 45 2.69 -14.24 4.59
CA LEU A 45 2.49 -13.20 3.59
C LEU A 45 1.27 -13.48 2.70
N GLU A 46 1.15 -14.69 2.14
CA GLU A 46 0.06 -15.07 1.24
C GLU A 46 -1.27 -15.30 1.97
N GLY A 47 -1.21 -15.73 3.22
CA GLY A 47 -2.38 -16.03 4.03
C GLY A 47 -2.84 -14.83 4.85
N TYR A 48 -2.23 -14.65 6.02
CA TYR A 48 -2.70 -13.68 7.00
C TYR A 48 -2.50 -12.24 6.52
N TRP A 49 -1.28 -11.91 6.12
CA TRP A 49 -0.92 -10.52 5.82
C TRP A 49 -1.60 -10.00 4.55
N TYR A 50 -1.70 -10.83 3.51
CA TYR A 50 -2.42 -10.49 2.29
C TYR A 50 -3.87 -10.06 2.58
N ASN A 51 -4.62 -10.90 3.30
CA ASN A 51 -6.03 -10.61 3.60
C ASN A 51 -6.16 -9.35 4.47
N TYR A 52 -5.30 -9.21 5.47
CA TYR A 52 -5.26 -8.02 6.32
C TYR A 52 -4.97 -6.75 5.51
N MET A 53 -4.02 -6.79 4.58
CA MET A 53 -3.69 -5.64 3.72
C MET A 53 -4.81 -5.31 2.73
N VAL A 54 -5.50 -6.30 2.19
CA VAL A 54 -6.66 -6.06 1.32
C VAL A 54 -7.77 -5.33 2.07
N GLU A 55 -8.11 -5.78 3.28
CA GLU A 55 -9.10 -5.10 4.12
C GLU A 55 -8.63 -3.69 4.49
N HIS A 56 -7.40 -3.55 4.98
CA HIS A 56 -6.84 -2.26 5.40
C HIS A 56 -6.78 -1.23 4.27
N LEU A 57 -6.37 -1.64 3.07
CA LEU A 57 -6.29 -0.75 1.91
C LEU A 57 -7.65 -0.45 1.30
N SER A 58 -8.65 -1.32 1.47
CA SER A 58 -10.02 -1.07 1.02
C SER A 58 -10.75 -0.04 1.89
N GLU A 59 -10.30 0.16 3.13
CA GLU A 59 -10.80 1.21 4.02
C GLU A 59 -10.17 2.59 3.75
N LEU A 60 -9.02 2.63 3.06
CA LEU A 60 -8.44 3.89 2.59
C LEU A 60 -9.28 4.41 1.42
N ASP A 61 -9.55 5.71 1.45
CA ASP A 61 -10.51 6.44 0.62
C ASP A 61 -10.80 5.76 -0.72
N PRO A 62 -12.03 5.22 -0.94
CA PRO A 62 -12.35 4.58 -2.19
C PRO A 62 -12.20 5.61 -3.29
N TYR A 63 -11.41 5.28 -4.31
CA TYR A 63 -11.38 6.05 -5.54
C TYR A 63 -12.79 6.01 -6.14
N ASP A 64 -13.60 7.03 -5.86
CA ASP A 64 -14.97 7.15 -6.33
C ASP A 64 -15.05 8.07 -7.55
N GLU A 65 -16.18 7.98 -8.25
CA GLU A 65 -16.41 8.71 -9.50
C GLU A 65 -16.38 10.24 -9.28
N GLU A 66 -16.62 10.71 -8.04
CA GLU A 66 -16.52 12.11 -7.64
C GLU A 66 -15.06 12.57 -7.54
N HIS A 67 -14.16 11.75 -6.98
CA HIS A 67 -12.72 11.98 -6.97
C HIS A 67 -12.09 11.93 -8.38
N ASP A 68 -12.50 11.01 -9.24
CA ASP A 68 -12.05 10.96 -10.65
C ASP A 68 -12.47 12.23 -11.42
N GLN A 69 -13.73 12.67 -11.25
CA GLN A 69 -14.19 13.89 -11.89
C GLN A 69 -13.51 15.15 -11.34
N GLY A 70 -13.29 15.21 -10.02
CA GLY A 70 -12.57 16.31 -9.37
C GLY A 70 -11.13 16.44 -9.88
N THR A 71 -10.40 15.32 -9.97
CA THR A 71 -9.00 15.29 -10.40
C THR A 71 -8.84 15.59 -11.90
N ARG A 72 -9.76 15.10 -12.74
CA ARG A 72 -9.82 15.48 -14.16
C ARG A 72 -10.09 16.97 -14.36
N GLY A 73 -10.91 17.58 -13.50
CA GLY A 73 -11.13 19.03 -13.47
C GLY A 73 -9.85 19.84 -13.20
N LEU A 74 -8.88 19.24 -12.52
CA LEU A 74 -7.54 19.80 -12.27
C LEU A 74 -6.52 19.47 -13.39
N GLY A 75 -6.94 18.78 -14.46
CA GLY A 75 -6.06 18.32 -15.54
C GLY A 75 -5.21 17.11 -15.19
N VAL A 76 -5.45 16.49 -14.03
CA VAL A 76 -4.78 15.27 -13.57
C VAL A 76 -5.65 14.08 -13.96
N ILE A 77 -5.15 13.23 -14.86
CA ILE A 77 -5.81 11.97 -15.21
C ILE A 77 -5.21 10.90 -14.31
N LEU A 78 -5.91 10.59 -13.22
CA LEU A 78 -5.57 9.44 -12.40
C LEU A 78 -6.03 8.18 -13.17
N GLN A 79 -5.10 7.27 -13.43
CA GLN A 79 -5.47 5.95 -13.95
C GLN A 79 -5.97 5.13 -12.78
N GLU A 80 -7.19 4.65 -12.89
CA GLU A 80 -7.81 3.77 -11.91
C GLU A 80 -6.96 2.50 -11.81
N GLU A 81 -6.23 2.36 -10.70
CA GLU A 81 -5.60 1.10 -10.32
C GLU A 81 -6.75 0.22 -9.83
N HIS A 82 -7.46 -0.40 -10.79
CA HIS A 82 -8.75 -1.11 -10.61
C HIS A 82 -8.77 -2.23 -9.56
N ASN A 83 -7.67 -2.45 -8.83
CA ASN A 83 -7.57 -3.57 -7.93
C ASN A 83 -6.62 -3.28 -6.75
N PRO A 84 -7.11 -3.14 -5.51
CA PRO A 84 -6.24 -3.13 -4.33
C PRO A 84 -5.40 -4.41 -4.22
N LEU A 85 -5.82 -5.51 -4.86
CA LEU A 85 -5.02 -6.73 -4.98
C LEU A 85 -3.75 -6.51 -5.83
N ASP A 86 -3.72 -5.54 -6.75
CA ASP A 86 -2.53 -5.27 -7.58
C ASP A 86 -1.45 -4.55 -6.77
N ARG A 87 -1.83 -3.68 -5.84
CA ARG A 87 -0.89 -3.06 -4.87
C ARG A 87 -0.29 -4.08 -3.91
N VAL A 88 -1.10 -4.99 -3.37
CA VAL A 88 -0.59 -6.06 -2.50
C VAL A 88 0.26 -7.05 -3.31
N SER A 89 -0.11 -7.32 -4.56
CA SER A 89 0.69 -8.14 -5.50
C SER A 89 2.00 -7.46 -5.92
N LEU A 90 2.05 -6.13 -6.03
CA LEU A 90 3.27 -5.36 -6.24
C LEU A 90 4.22 -5.44 -5.03
N LEU A 91 3.67 -5.43 -3.83
CA LEU A 91 4.43 -5.48 -2.58
C LEU A 91 4.93 -6.90 -2.23
N ILE A 92 4.20 -7.94 -2.62
CA ILE A 92 4.49 -9.34 -2.25
C ILE A 92 4.93 -10.21 -3.45
N GLY A 93 4.35 -10.01 -4.63
CA GLY A 93 4.43 -10.93 -5.79
C GLY A 93 5.38 -10.54 -6.93
N ALA A 94 5.91 -9.31 -6.98
CA ALA A 94 6.78 -8.88 -8.09
C ALA A 94 8.18 -9.54 -8.11
N GLN A 95 8.60 -10.24 -7.03
CA GLN A 95 9.88 -10.97 -7.01
C GLN A 95 9.79 -12.43 -7.50
N ILE A 96 8.60 -12.95 -7.85
CA ILE A 96 8.42 -14.39 -8.10
C ILE A 96 8.80 -14.81 -9.55
N LYS A 97 9.30 -13.91 -10.40
CA LYS A 97 9.67 -14.26 -11.80
C LYS A 97 11.15 -14.56 -12.09
N GLU A 98 12.05 -14.65 -11.10
CA GLU A 98 13.46 -15.01 -11.37
C GLU A 98 14.06 -16.14 -10.50
N VAL A 99 13.25 -17.01 -9.90
CA VAL A 99 13.79 -18.22 -9.24
C VAL A 99 13.02 -19.47 -9.64
N GLU A 100 13.04 -19.78 -10.93
CA GLU A 100 13.01 -21.18 -11.40
C GLU A 100 13.40 -21.21 -12.89
N LEU A 101 14.61 -21.72 -13.16
CA LEU A 101 14.97 -22.66 -14.23
C LEU A 101 16.49 -22.67 -14.41
N ASP A 102 17.22 -23.26 -13.45
CA ASP A 102 18.40 -24.05 -13.83
C ASP A 102 18.73 -25.12 -12.78
N VAL A 103 17.87 -26.14 -12.68
CA VAL A 103 18.28 -27.45 -12.16
C VAL A 103 17.75 -28.52 -13.11
N HIS A 104 18.35 -28.60 -14.29
CA HIS A 104 18.40 -29.85 -15.06
C HIS A 104 19.64 -29.92 -15.95
N GLY A 105 20.65 -30.65 -15.47
CA GLY A 105 21.83 -31.01 -16.24
C GLY A 105 22.65 -32.02 -15.47
N SER A 106 22.37 -33.30 -15.74
CA SER A 106 22.93 -34.51 -15.13
C SER A 106 24.45 -34.61 -15.10
#